data_AF-A0A328YT03-F1
#
_entry.id   AF-A0A328YT03-F1
#
_cell.length_a   1.000
_cell.length_b   1.000
_cell.length_c   1.000
_cell.angle_alpha   90.00
_cell.angle_beta   90.00
_cell.angle_gamma   90.00
#
_symmetry.space_group_name_H-M   'P 1'
#
loop_
_entity.id
_entity.type
_entity.pdbx_description
1 polymer ?
#
loop_
_entity_poly.entity_id
_entity_poly.type
_entity_poly.pdbx_seq_one_letter_code
_entity_poly.pdbx_strand_id
1 'polypeptide(L)'
;MTKKTTQAVATGGNSELFSIAICKENAESLSEALARIQGSAHADILCTDDLLHFAGAAERKLENAGIAASYRAGAMLHVTPSGPSCTAYKYARLGTAVQLERKASAWTLVRAYRTKAWPRQIGRQQLTMTPRQKLLVLKNTMKAHGITVAEANVAVAMIAKAV
;
A
#
# COMPACT_ATOMS: atom_id res chain seq x y z
N MET A 1 1.00 -22.95 -28.40
CA MET A 1 2.01 -22.19 -27.63
C MET A 1 1.31 -21.09 -26.85
N THR A 2 0.82 -21.40 -25.65
CA THR A 2 0.02 -20.50 -24.81
C THR A 2 0.87 -20.02 -23.64
N LYS A 3 0.93 -18.69 -23.51
CA LYS A 3 1.84 -17.94 -22.65
C LYS A 3 1.63 -18.30 -21.17
N LYS A 4 2.70 -18.73 -20.51
CA LYS A 4 2.78 -18.82 -19.05
C LYS A 4 2.74 -17.42 -18.47
N THR A 5 1.68 -17.11 -17.72
CA THR A 5 1.60 -15.96 -16.83
C THR A 5 2.67 -16.14 -15.73
N THR A 6 3.72 -15.33 -15.78
CA THR A 6 4.74 -15.28 -14.74
C THR A 6 4.12 -14.70 -13.48
N GLN A 7 3.63 -15.58 -12.59
CA GLN A 7 3.45 -15.25 -11.18
C GLN A 7 4.83 -14.93 -10.61
N ALA A 8 5.03 -13.69 -10.18
CA ALA A 8 6.20 -13.31 -9.41
C ALA A 8 6.21 -14.14 -8.13
N VAL A 9 7.16 -15.07 -8.06
CA VAL A 9 7.39 -16.01 -6.98
C VAL A 9 7.58 -15.24 -5.68
N ALA A 10 6.62 -15.37 -4.76
CA ALA A 10 6.80 -15.01 -3.37
C ALA A 10 7.85 -15.96 -2.77
N THR A 11 9.12 -15.53 -2.74
CA THR A 11 10.18 -16.28 -2.10
C THR A 11 9.98 -16.26 -0.58
N GLY A 12 9.50 -17.39 -0.05
CA GLY A 12 9.64 -17.89 1.33
C GLY A 12 9.83 -16.85 2.44
N GLY A 13 8.73 -16.27 2.90
CA GLY A 13 8.62 -15.57 4.17
C GLY A 13 7.22 -15.81 4.70
N ASN A 14 7.10 -16.12 5.99
CA ASN A 14 5.82 -16.42 6.65
C ASN A 14 4.79 -15.35 6.25
N SER A 15 3.75 -15.73 5.52
CA SER A 15 2.74 -14.80 5.02
C SER A 15 1.38 -15.22 5.55
N GLU A 16 0.87 -14.45 6.51
CA GLU A 16 -0.43 -14.71 7.13
C GLU A 16 -1.45 -13.67 6.69
N LEU A 17 -2.70 -14.12 6.59
CA LEU A 17 -3.86 -13.26 6.38
C LEU A 17 -4.44 -12.88 7.74
N PHE A 18 -4.82 -11.61 7.87
CA PHE A 18 -5.38 -11.04 9.08
C PHE A 18 -6.71 -10.36 8.78
N SER A 19 -7.50 -10.14 9.81
CA SER A 19 -8.69 -9.29 9.75
C SER A 19 -8.80 -8.49 11.04
N ILE A 20 -7.78 -7.67 11.31
CA ILE A 20 -7.67 -6.87 12.54
C ILE A 20 -7.83 -5.39 12.18
N ALA A 21 -8.82 -4.72 12.78
CA ALA A 21 -9.02 -3.29 12.55
C ALA A 21 -7.87 -2.47 13.19
N ILE A 22 -7.37 -1.48 12.47
CA ILE A 22 -6.28 -0.62 12.92
C ILE A 22 -6.85 0.51 13.77
N CYS A 23 -6.84 0.27 15.09
CA CYS A 23 -7.23 1.22 16.12
C CYS A 23 -6.46 0.93 17.42
N LYS A 24 -6.51 1.85 18.38
CA LYS A 24 -5.75 1.71 19.64
C LYS A 24 -6.26 0.57 20.50
N GLU A 25 -7.55 0.27 20.42
CA GLU A 25 -8.21 -0.80 21.18
C GLU A 25 -7.70 -2.18 20.77
N ASN A 26 -7.28 -2.34 19.50
CA ASN A 26 -6.72 -3.59 18.98
C ASN A 26 -5.18 -3.60 19.01
N ALA A 27 -4.54 -2.69 19.76
CA ALA A 27 -3.09 -2.54 19.73
C ALA A 27 -2.33 -3.82 20.12
N GLU A 28 -2.87 -4.57 21.08
CA GLU A 28 -2.31 -5.85 21.52
C GLU A 28 -2.37 -6.90 20.40
N SER A 29 -3.54 -7.12 19.81
CA SER A 29 -3.71 -8.07 18.69
C SER A 29 -2.88 -7.71 17.46
N LEU A 30 -2.70 -6.41 17.18
CA LEU A 30 -1.82 -5.94 16.11
C LEU A 30 -0.34 -6.23 16.42
N SER A 31 0.07 -5.97 17.66
CA SER A 31 1.43 -6.25 18.13
C SER A 31 1.75 -7.74 18.05
N GLU A 32 0.84 -8.61 18.52
CA GLU A 32 0.98 -10.07 18.43
C GLU A 32 1.07 -10.57 16.99
N ALA A 33 0.21 -10.05 16.10
CA ALA A 33 0.23 -10.38 14.68
C ALA A 33 1.58 -10.01 14.04
N LEU A 34 2.11 -8.82 14.34
CA LEU A 34 3.42 -8.39 13.84
C LEU A 34 4.55 -9.23 14.44
N ALA A 35 4.52 -9.49 15.74
CA ALA A 35 5.53 -10.29 16.45
C ALA A 35 5.65 -11.70 15.86
N ARG A 36 4.51 -12.34 15.53
CA ARG A 36 4.50 -13.67 14.89
C ARG A 36 5.21 -13.69 13.55
N ILE A 37 5.05 -12.64 12.76
CA ILE A 37 5.68 -12.51 11.43
C ILE A 37 7.16 -12.11 11.55
N GLN A 38 7.48 -11.26 12.53
CA GLN A 38 8.82 -10.73 12.73
C GLN A 38 9.75 -11.72 13.43
N GLY A 39 9.21 -12.61 14.26
CA GLY A 39 9.98 -13.58 15.03
C GLY A 39 11.02 -12.89 15.90
N SER A 40 12.28 -13.29 15.79
CA SER A 40 13.41 -12.70 16.51
C SER A 40 14.05 -11.48 15.81
N ALA A 41 13.39 -10.91 14.79
CA ALA A 41 13.93 -9.73 14.11
C ALA A 41 13.88 -8.50 15.03
N HIS A 42 14.99 -7.77 15.11
CA HIS A 42 15.10 -6.52 15.88
C HIS A 42 15.36 -5.29 14.99
N ALA A 43 15.56 -5.49 13.69
CA ALA A 43 15.81 -4.44 12.70
C ALA A 43 14.84 -4.57 11.52
N ASP A 44 14.52 -3.43 10.89
CA ASP A 44 13.60 -3.36 9.75
C ASP A 44 12.23 -4.01 10.08
N ILE A 45 11.75 -3.76 11.30
CA ILE A 45 10.47 -4.21 11.84
C ILE A 45 9.46 -3.05 11.88
N LEU A 46 8.18 -3.40 11.99
CA LEU A 46 7.08 -2.45 12.17
C LEU A 46 6.48 -2.64 13.55
N CYS A 47 6.01 -1.55 14.17
CA CYS A 47 5.19 -1.60 15.37
C CYS A 47 3.74 -1.16 15.09
N THR A 48 2.89 -1.25 16.11
CA THR A 48 1.48 -0.81 16.01
C THR A 48 1.34 0.66 15.63
N ASP A 49 2.23 1.53 16.13
CA ASP A 49 2.20 2.97 15.80
C ASP A 49 2.50 3.24 14.33
N ASP A 50 3.38 2.44 13.71
CA ASP A 50 3.62 2.52 12.26
C ASP A 50 2.34 2.21 11.48
N LEU A 51 1.59 1.18 11.89
CA LEU A 51 0.32 0.82 11.24
C LEU A 51 -0.73 1.93 11.37
N LEU A 52 -0.85 2.52 12.57
CA LEU A 52 -1.72 3.67 12.82
C LEU A 52 -1.30 4.87 11.94
N HIS A 53 0.00 5.13 11.85
CA HIS A 53 0.54 6.19 10.99
C HIS A 53 0.22 5.95 9.51
N PHE A 54 0.45 4.75 8.99
CA PHE A 54 0.17 4.38 7.61
C PHE A 54 -1.33 4.47 7.28
N ALA A 55 -2.19 3.96 8.16
CA ALA A 55 -3.64 4.07 8.01
C ALA A 55 -4.09 5.54 7.96
N GLY A 56 -3.61 6.37 8.89
CA GLY A 56 -3.92 7.80 8.90
C GLY A 56 -3.41 8.53 7.65
N ALA A 57 -2.19 8.22 7.19
CA ALA A 57 -1.64 8.80 5.96
C ALA A 57 -2.42 8.39 4.71
N ALA A 58 -2.85 7.13 4.62
CA ALA A 58 -3.66 6.64 3.52
C ALA A 58 -5.06 7.25 3.51
N GLU A 59 -5.69 7.41 4.69
CA GLU A 59 -6.98 8.09 4.80
C GLU A 59 -6.90 9.54 4.30
N ARG A 60 -5.88 10.30 4.74
CA ARG A 60 -5.64 11.67 4.27
C ARG A 60 -5.44 11.73 2.75
N LYS A 61 -4.77 10.75 2.14
CA LYS A 61 -4.61 10.68 0.67
C LYS A 61 -5.96 10.52 -0.04
N LEU A 62 -6.87 9.68 0.47
CA LEU A 62 -8.21 9.51 -0.10
C LEU A 62 -9.06 10.77 0.07
N GLU A 63 -8.95 11.42 1.23
CA GLU A 63 -9.61 12.68 1.52
C GLU A 63 -9.15 13.81 0.59
N ASN A 64 -7.84 14.00 0.46
CA ASN A 64 -7.25 15.01 -0.42
C ASN A 64 -7.59 14.75 -1.91
N ALA A 65 -7.85 13.51 -2.29
CA ALA A 65 -8.33 13.15 -3.63
C ALA A 65 -9.84 13.44 -3.82
N GLY A 66 -10.50 14.02 -2.83
CA GLY A 66 -11.92 14.38 -2.87
C GLY A 66 -12.88 13.19 -2.74
N ILE A 67 -12.41 12.03 -2.27
CA ILE A 67 -13.26 10.86 -2.12
C ILE A 67 -14.02 10.96 -0.78
N ALA A 68 -15.36 11.09 -0.87
CA ALA A 68 -16.23 11.08 0.30
C ALA A 68 -16.13 9.75 1.07
N ALA A 69 -16.29 9.79 2.39
CA ALA A 69 -16.07 8.64 3.29
C ALA A 69 -16.82 7.36 2.86
N SER A 70 -18.07 7.50 2.39
CA SER A 70 -18.90 6.38 1.92
C SER A 70 -18.33 5.64 0.70
N TYR A 71 -17.41 6.25 -0.06
CA TYR A 71 -16.76 5.66 -1.23
C TYR A 71 -15.32 5.20 -0.98
N ARG A 72 -14.81 5.33 0.26
CA ARG A 72 -13.41 4.97 0.59
C ARG A 72 -13.19 3.46 0.77
N ALA A 73 -14.24 2.71 1.06
CA ALA A 73 -14.17 1.26 1.22
C ALA A 73 -13.63 0.56 -0.04
N GLY A 74 -12.77 -0.44 0.15
CA GLY A 74 -12.10 -1.21 -0.89
C GLY A 74 -10.76 -0.63 -1.37
N ALA A 75 -10.32 0.51 -0.83
CA ALA A 75 -8.97 1.01 -1.10
C ALA A 75 -7.91 0.11 -0.41
N MET A 76 -6.78 -0.12 -1.07
CA MET A 76 -5.70 -0.98 -0.57
C MET A 76 -4.42 -0.18 -0.40
N LEU A 77 -3.77 -0.28 0.76
CA LEU A 77 -2.44 0.26 0.98
C LEU A 77 -1.44 -0.88 1.10
N HIS A 78 -0.44 -0.89 0.22
CA HIS A 78 0.71 -1.78 0.33
C HIS A 78 1.92 -1.01 0.83
N VAL A 79 2.54 -1.51 1.89
CA VAL A 79 3.76 -0.94 2.47
C VAL A 79 4.88 -1.94 2.32
N THR A 80 5.95 -1.53 1.63
CA THR A 80 7.18 -2.30 1.48
C THR A 80 8.34 -1.62 2.19
N PRO A 81 9.22 -2.39 2.84
CA PRO A 81 10.38 -1.85 3.52
C PRO A 81 11.40 -1.26 2.54
N SER A 82 12.10 -0.23 2.99
CA SER A 82 13.29 0.29 2.34
C SER A 82 14.46 -0.66 2.57
N GLY A 83 15.37 -0.73 1.60
CA GLY A 83 16.63 -1.41 1.80
C GLY A 83 17.68 -0.51 2.44
N PRO A 84 18.85 -1.08 2.79
CA PRO A 84 19.97 -0.31 3.32
C PRO A 84 20.40 0.81 2.36
N SER A 85 20.72 1.98 2.92
CA SER A 85 21.20 3.14 2.15
C SER A 85 22.64 2.95 1.62
N CYS A 86 23.46 2.17 2.33
CA CYS A 86 24.86 1.93 1.98
C CYS A 86 25.04 0.81 0.93
N THR A 87 25.84 1.07 -0.10
CA THR A 87 26.19 0.13 -1.17
C THR A 87 27.18 -0.95 -0.79
N ALA A 88 27.88 -0.81 0.34
CA ALA A 88 28.89 -1.78 0.76
C ALA A 88 28.28 -3.15 1.07
N TYR A 89 27.00 -3.18 1.44
CA TYR A 89 26.27 -4.41 1.71
C TYR A 89 25.79 -5.02 0.37
N LYS A 90 26.36 -6.16 -0.03
CA LYS A 90 25.94 -6.92 -1.23
C LYS A 90 24.71 -7.81 -1.00
N TYR A 91 24.11 -7.80 0.20
CA TYR A 91 23.02 -8.70 0.55
C TYR A 91 21.72 -7.95 0.83
N ALA A 92 20.61 -8.61 0.49
CA ALA A 92 19.28 -8.14 0.85
C ALA A 92 19.03 -8.32 2.35
N ARG A 93 18.39 -7.33 2.98
CA ARG A 93 17.86 -7.47 4.35
C ARG A 93 16.43 -7.95 4.30
N LEU A 94 16.00 -8.67 5.33
CA LEU A 94 14.58 -8.95 5.50
C LEU A 94 13.95 -7.75 6.21
N GLY A 95 12.84 -7.26 5.65
CA GLY A 95 11.99 -6.25 6.27
C GLY A 95 10.55 -6.73 6.35
N THR A 96 9.74 -6.06 7.18
CA THR A 96 8.31 -6.37 7.30
C THR A 96 7.53 -5.57 6.26
N ALA A 97 6.73 -6.27 5.48
CA ALA A 97 5.77 -5.67 4.55
C ALA A 97 4.34 -5.95 5.03
N VAL A 98 3.44 -5.01 4.78
CA VAL A 98 2.04 -5.13 5.17
C VAL A 98 1.11 -4.69 4.06
N GLN A 99 -0.09 -5.26 4.05
CA GLN A 99 -1.20 -4.86 3.20
C GLN A 99 -2.38 -4.51 4.09
N LEU A 100 -2.88 -3.30 3.92
CA LEU A 100 -4.02 -2.76 4.63
C LEU A 100 -5.17 -2.58 3.64
N GLU A 101 -6.38 -2.90 4.07
CA GLU A 101 -7.59 -2.64 3.32
C GLU A 101 -8.46 -1.63 4.07
N ARG A 102 -9.00 -0.65 3.36
CA ARG A 102 -10.04 0.22 3.89
C ARG A 102 -11.36 -0.51 3.85
N LYS A 103 -11.89 -0.93 5.02
CA LYS A 103 -13.28 -1.39 5.15
C LYS A 103 -14.23 -0.19 5.22
N ALA A 104 -15.51 -0.40 5.52
CA ALA A 104 -16.48 0.68 5.64
C ALA A 104 -16.14 1.66 6.79
N SER A 105 -15.79 1.14 7.96
CA SER A 105 -15.55 1.95 9.17
C SER A 105 -14.08 2.32 9.38
N ALA A 106 -13.17 1.36 9.26
CA ALA A 106 -11.75 1.54 9.54
C ALA A 106 -10.83 0.89 8.49
N TRP A 107 -9.53 1.19 8.58
CA TRP A 107 -8.49 0.40 7.94
C TRP A 107 -8.30 -0.91 8.70
N THR A 108 -7.99 -1.98 7.98
CA THR A 108 -7.82 -3.33 8.50
C THR A 108 -6.49 -3.89 8.01
N LEU A 109 -5.70 -4.48 8.90
CA LEU A 109 -4.55 -5.30 8.52
C LEU A 109 -5.06 -6.58 7.87
N VAL A 110 -4.75 -6.76 6.59
CA VAL A 110 -5.18 -7.94 5.80
C VAL A 110 -4.04 -8.91 5.57
N ARG A 111 -2.81 -8.41 5.49
CA ARG A 111 -1.64 -9.27 5.31
C ARG A 111 -0.42 -8.66 5.96
N ALA A 112 0.38 -9.49 6.61
CA ALA A 112 1.74 -9.14 7.01
C ALA A 112 2.68 -10.28 6.62
N TYR A 113 3.86 -9.93 6.13
CA TYR A 113 4.87 -10.90 5.69
C TYR A 113 6.27 -10.30 5.70
N ARG A 114 7.28 -11.18 5.76
CA ARG A 114 8.68 -10.78 5.60
C ARG A 114 9.06 -10.81 4.13
N THR A 115 9.78 -9.79 3.68
CA THR A 115 10.25 -9.69 2.30
C THR A 115 11.67 -9.15 2.25
N LYS A 116 12.38 -9.45 1.15
CA LYS A 116 13.73 -8.97 0.92
C LYS A 116 13.70 -7.52 0.44
N ALA A 117 14.46 -6.66 1.10
CA ALA A 117 14.74 -5.30 0.71
C ALA A 117 16.19 -5.21 0.23
N TRP A 118 16.37 -4.91 -1.05
CA TRP A 118 17.69 -4.82 -1.67
C TRP A 118 18.38 -3.47 -1.36
N PRO A 119 19.72 -3.40 -1.33
CA PRO A 119 20.43 -2.14 -1.18
C PRO A 119 19.91 -1.07 -2.15
N ARG A 120 19.71 0.16 -1.66
CA ARG A 120 19.09 1.29 -2.40
C ARG A 120 17.64 1.09 -2.85
N GLN A 121 16.98 0.01 -2.46
CA GLN A 121 15.55 -0.13 -2.69
C GLN A 121 14.81 0.94 -1.87
N ILE A 122 14.09 1.81 -2.56
CA ILE A 122 13.22 2.79 -1.93
C ILE A 122 11.98 2.05 -1.42
N GLY A 123 11.74 2.12 -0.11
CA GLY A 123 10.51 1.62 0.48
C GLY A 123 9.31 2.36 -0.08
N ARG A 124 8.20 1.64 -0.29
CA ARG A 124 7.06 2.17 -1.01
C ARG A 124 5.80 2.04 -0.18
N GLN A 125 5.07 3.15 -0.06
CA GLN A 125 3.68 3.14 0.39
C GLN A 125 2.78 3.38 -0.83
N GLN A 126 2.28 2.29 -1.40
CA GLN A 126 1.45 2.34 -2.59
C GLN A 126 -0.03 2.21 -2.22
N LEU A 127 -0.76 3.30 -2.35
CA LEU A 127 -2.22 3.31 -2.25
C LEU A 127 -2.83 2.96 -3.61
N THR A 128 -3.63 1.90 -3.64
CA THR A 128 -4.36 1.44 -4.81
C THR A 128 -5.85 1.68 -4.59
N MET A 129 -6.48 2.33 -5.57
CA MET A 129 -7.90 2.67 -5.55
C MET A 129 -8.70 1.75 -6.46
N THR A 130 -9.96 1.52 -6.11
CA THR A 130 -10.92 0.79 -6.96
C THR A 130 -11.23 1.59 -8.25
N PRO A 131 -11.73 0.96 -9.33
CA PRO A 131 -12.11 1.68 -10.55
C PRO A 131 -13.11 2.82 -10.29
N ARG A 132 -14.08 2.58 -9.39
CA ARG A 132 -15.07 3.59 -8.99
C ARG A 132 -14.41 4.79 -8.30
N GLN A 133 -13.46 4.53 -7.41
CA GLN A 133 -12.69 5.59 -6.74
C GLN A 133 -11.85 6.39 -7.73
N LYS A 134 -11.14 5.72 -8.65
CA LYS A 134 -10.36 6.40 -9.70
C LYS A 134 -11.24 7.30 -10.57
N LEU A 135 -12.43 6.85 -10.94
CA LEU A 135 -13.41 7.66 -11.66
C LEU A 135 -13.83 8.90 -10.87
N LEU A 136 -14.08 8.77 -9.56
CA LEU A 136 -14.41 9.91 -8.71
C LEU A 136 -13.26 10.91 -8.62
N VAL A 137 -12.02 10.44 -8.46
CA VAL A 137 -10.84 11.31 -8.47
C VAL A 137 -10.75 12.07 -9.78
N LEU A 138 -10.81 11.38 -10.93
CA LEU A 138 -10.78 12.03 -12.24
C LEU A 138 -11.91 13.05 -12.40
N LYS A 139 -13.14 12.69 -12.04
CA LYS A 139 -14.29 13.60 -12.08
C LYS A 139 -14.07 14.85 -11.22
N ASN A 140 -13.57 14.67 -10.00
CA ASN A 140 -13.33 15.77 -9.07
C ASN A 140 -12.19 16.68 -9.56
N THR A 141 -11.10 16.10 -10.03
CA THR A 141 -9.96 16.84 -10.59
C THR A 141 -10.37 17.61 -11.83
N MET A 142 -11.10 16.98 -12.76
CA MET A 142 -11.60 17.64 -13.96
C MET A 142 -12.50 18.83 -13.60
N LYS A 143 -13.43 18.64 -12.65
CA LYS A 143 -14.30 19.71 -12.16
C LYS A 143 -13.50 20.84 -11.50
N ALA A 144 -12.52 20.51 -10.66
CA ALA A 144 -11.73 21.49 -9.92
C ALA A 144 -10.86 22.38 -10.83
N HIS A 145 -10.36 21.81 -11.94
CA HIS A 145 -9.49 22.51 -12.89
C HIS A 145 -10.20 22.94 -14.18
N GLY A 146 -11.52 22.79 -14.26
CA GLY A 146 -12.29 23.15 -15.46
C GLY A 146 -11.92 22.33 -16.70
N ILE A 147 -11.36 21.13 -16.54
CA ILE A 147 -10.92 20.29 -17.65
C ILE A 147 -12.14 19.66 -18.32
N THR A 148 -12.29 19.91 -19.61
CA THR A 148 -13.34 19.31 -20.43
C THR A 148 -13.01 17.87 -20.81
N VAL A 149 -14.02 17.10 -21.21
CA VAL A 149 -13.81 15.71 -21.69
C VAL A 149 -12.94 15.68 -22.95
N ALA A 150 -13.08 16.67 -23.83
CA ALA A 150 -12.27 16.78 -25.04
C ALA A 150 -10.78 16.97 -24.71
N GLU A 151 -10.45 17.89 -23.81
CA GLU A 151 -9.08 18.13 -23.35
C GLU A 151 -8.50 16.89 -22.64
N ALA A 152 -9.30 16.23 -21.79
CA ALA A 152 -8.89 15.00 -21.13
C ALA A 152 -8.53 13.90 -22.14
N ASN A 153 -9.32 13.73 -23.21
CA ASN A 153 -9.03 12.74 -24.26
C ASN A 153 -7.73 13.04 -25.00
N VAL A 154 -7.48 14.32 -25.32
CA VAL A 154 -6.23 14.76 -25.94
C VAL A 154 -5.04 14.47 -25.01
N ALA A 155 -5.17 14.80 -23.72
CA ALA A 155 -4.12 14.55 -22.73
C ALA A 155 -3.81 13.05 -22.60
N VAL A 156 -4.83 12.18 -22.58
CA VAL A 156 -4.66 10.72 -22.55
C VAL A 156 -3.89 10.24 -23.79
N ALA A 157 -4.20 10.76 -24.99
CA ALA A 157 -3.48 10.41 -26.21
C ALA A 157 -2.01 10.89 -26.18
N MET A 158 -1.72 12.05 -25.59
CA MET A 158 -0.35 12.54 -25.40
C MET A 158 0.43 11.65 -24.41
N ILE A 159 -0.18 11.30 -23.27
CA ILE A 159 0.42 10.41 -22.28
C ILE A 159 0.71 9.04 -22.90
N ALA A 160 -0.23 8.48 -23.66
CA ALA A 160 -0.07 7.18 -24.30
C ALA A 160 1.09 7.13 -25.31
N LYS A 161 1.48 8.27 -25.90
CA LYS A 161 2.65 8.37 -26.79
C LYS A 161 3.97 8.54 -26.03
N ALA A 162 3.92 8.97 -24.77
CA ALA A 162 5.09 9.24 -23.95
C ALA A 162 5.50 8.05 -23.06
N VAL A 163 4.64 7.02 -22.96
CA VAL A 163 4.87 5.76 -22.23
C VAL A 163 5.36 4.69 -23.20
#